data_AF-A0A2N2JBI5-F1
#
_entry.id   AF-A0A2N2JBI5-F1
#
_cell.length_a   1.000
_cell.length_b   1.000
_cell.length_c   1.000
_cell.angle_alpha   90.00
_cell.angle_beta   90.00
_cell.angle_gamma   90.00
#
_symmetry.space_group_name_H-M   'P 1'
#
loop_
_entity.id
_entity.type
_entity.pdbx_description
1 polymer ?
#
loop_
_entity_poly.entity_id
_entity_poly.type
_entity_poly.pdbx_seq_one_letter_code
_entity_poly.pdbx_strand_id
1 'polypeptide(L)'
;MPGPPSRDLRVRLRPFLERGLIRAVPTPWQLLQGQLEMAPYVVMPDKGDSARYAGAPLGHPLLRQPLLLGEIGLDHLRVGHGLAAPLDSQLKHLAFVSHEGMPVYDLQLCQTHPDGLERLRTFLLEVDAGATAARRRQRRLASLIIPDAGAYRARFTDRGGYIDRAVAFDYPAPDVDFLRPEFSSLTHFVDYCLERFDPRPAGTPLWRHVAHLADLSTRRLRELAIR
;
A
#
# COMPACT_ATOMS: atom_id res chain seq x y z
N MET A 1 6.96 21.58 7.82
CA MET A 1 6.31 20.27 7.97
C MET A 1 5.00 20.32 7.20
N PRO A 2 4.75 19.43 6.23
CA PRO A 2 3.42 19.35 5.63
C PRO A 2 2.42 18.99 6.74
N GLY A 3 1.26 19.63 6.73
CA GLY A 3 0.20 19.37 7.70
C GLY A 3 -0.30 17.92 7.63
N PRO A 4 -1.03 17.45 8.65
CA PRO A 4 -1.67 16.14 8.62
C PRO A 4 -2.57 16.04 7.37
N PRO A 5 -2.70 14.84 6.79
CA PRO A 5 -3.59 14.66 5.65
C PRO A 5 -5.01 15.11 5.99
N SER A 6 -5.75 15.61 4.99
CA SER A 6 -7.18 15.85 5.16
C SER A 6 -7.86 14.58 5.63
N ARG A 7 -8.66 14.70 6.70
CA ARG A 7 -9.52 13.63 7.20
C ARG A 7 -10.80 13.48 6.36
N ASP A 8 -11.08 14.43 5.48
CA ASP A 8 -12.21 14.35 4.57
C ASP A 8 -11.88 13.42 3.39
N LEU A 9 -12.55 12.26 3.37
CA LEU A 9 -12.42 11.26 2.32
C LEU A 9 -12.80 11.81 0.95
N ARG A 10 -13.74 12.75 0.86
CA ARG A 10 -14.13 13.37 -0.41
C ARG A 10 -12.97 14.16 -1.00
N VAL A 11 -12.22 14.88 -0.16
CA VAL A 11 -11.01 15.61 -0.59
C VAL A 11 -9.93 14.62 -1.02
N ARG A 12 -9.70 13.56 -0.23
CA ARG A 12 -8.66 12.56 -0.52
C ARG A 12 -8.93 11.76 -1.79
N LEU A 13 -10.19 11.39 -2.04
CA LEU A 13 -10.59 10.57 -3.17
C LEU A 13 -10.98 11.38 -4.42
N ARG A 14 -10.97 12.71 -4.33
CA ARG A 14 -11.29 13.63 -5.43
C ARG A 14 -10.58 13.30 -6.76
N PRO A 15 -9.27 12.99 -6.80
CA PRO A 15 -8.58 12.70 -8.05
C PRO A 15 -9.20 11.55 -8.85
N PHE A 16 -9.80 10.58 -8.16
CA PHE A 16 -10.45 9.40 -8.73
C PHE A 16 -11.94 9.65 -9.03
N LEU A 17 -12.63 10.38 -8.15
CA LEU A 17 -14.03 10.78 -8.37
C LEU A 17 -14.18 11.63 -9.64
N GLU A 18 -13.35 12.65 -9.82
CA GLU A 18 -13.41 13.56 -10.96
C GLU A 18 -13.13 12.87 -12.30
N ARG A 19 -12.47 11.71 -12.27
CA ARG A 19 -12.15 10.89 -13.44
C ARG A 19 -13.12 9.73 -13.65
N GLY A 20 -14.13 9.60 -12.79
CA GLY A 20 -15.08 8.48 -12.85
C GLY A 20 -14.46 7.11 -12.55
N LEU A 21 -13.29 7.07 -11.90
CA LEU A 21 -12.61 5.82 -11.53
C LEU A 21 -13.20 5.17 -10.27
N ILE A 22 -14.02 5.92 -9.52
CA ILE A 22 -14.85 5.41 -8.43
C ILE A 22 -16.20 6.10 -8.50
N ARG A 23 -17.25 5.38 -8.12
CA ARG A 23 -18.64 5.86 -8.24
C ARG A 23 -19.10 6.78 -7.11
N ALA A 24 -18.52 6.63 -5.92
CA ALA A 24 -18.91 7.39 -4.73
C ALA A 24 -17.80 7.41 -3.66
N VAL A 25 -18.04 8.14 -2.57
CA VAL A 25 -17.18 8.12 -1.37
C VAL A 25 -17.74 7.10 -0.37
N PRO A 26 -16.97 6.10 0.06
CA PRO A 26 -17.42 5.14 1.06
C PRO A 26 -17.53 5.79 2.44
N THR A 27 -18.43 5.30 3.28
CA THR A 27 -18.50 5.73 4.68
C THR A 27 -17.29 5.20 5.45
N PRO A 28 -16.89 5.85 6.57
CA PRO A 28 -15.83 5.31 7.43
C PRO A 28 -16.09 3.88 7.91
N TRP A 29 -17.36 3.50 8.07
CA TRP A 29 -17.75 2.14 8.43
C TRP A 29 -17.48 1.14 7.31
N GLN A 30 -17.86 1.47 6.07
CA GLN A 30 -17.57 0.62 4.91
C GLN A 30 -16.06 0.42 4.72
N LEU A 31 -15.27 1.49 4.88
CA LEU A 31 -13.81 1.40 4.85
C LEU A 31 -13.23 0.53 5.97
N LEU A 32 -13.78 0.62 7.18
CA LEU A 32 -13.35 -0.23 8.29
C LEU A 32 -13.59 -1.71 7.99
N GLN A 33 -14.76 -2.07 7.45
CA GLN A 33 -15.06 -3.45 7.05
C GLN A 33 -14.11 -3.92 5.93
N GLY A 34 -13.89 -3.09 4.90
CA GLY A 34 -12.93 -3.40 3.84
C GLY A 34 -11.51 -3.59 4.38
N GLN A 35 -11.06 -2.76 5.31
CA GLN A 35 -9.75 -2.91 5.94
C GLN A 35 -9.61 -4.23 6.69
N LEU A 36 -10.66 -4.67 7.40
CA LEU A 36 -10.65 -5.97 8.07
C LEU A 36 -10.48 -7.12 7.06
N GLU A 37 -11.15 -7.01 5.91
CA GLU A 37 -11.07 -8.00 4.81
C GLU A 37 -9.70 -8.03 4.12
N MET A 38 -9.02 -6.88 4.05
CA MET A 38 -7.68 -6.76 3.48
C MET A 38 -6.57 -7.18 4.45
N ALA A 39 -6.80 -7.05 5.76
CA ALA A 39 -5.77 -7.26 6.80
C ALA A 39 -4.98 -8.58 6.69
N PRO A 40 -5.60 -9.74 6.37
CA PRO A 40 -4.84 -11.00 6.23
C PRO A 40 -3.76 -10.94 5.13
N TYR A 41 -3.98 -10.16 4.06
CA TYR A 41 -3.06 -10.02 2.94
C TYR A 41 -1.94 -9.00 3.19
N VAL A 42 -2.10 -8.14 4.21
CA VAL A 42 -1.08 -7.17 4.64
C VAL A 42 -0.15 -7.79 5.68
N VAL A 43 -0.71 -8.56 6.62
CA VAL A 43 0.04 -9.07 7.79
C VAL A 43 0.82 -10.35 7.46
N MET A 44 0.31 -11.18 6.55
CA MET A 44 0.93 -12.45 6.21
C MET A 44 1.73 -12.35 4.90
N PRO A 45 2.93 -12.96 4.82
CA PRO A 45 3.67 -13.03 3.57
C PRO A 45 2.86 -13.78 2.49
N ASP A 46 3.03 -13.38 1.23
CA ASP A 46 2.52 -14.12 0.08
C ASP A 46 3.52 -15.16 -0.43
N LYS A 47 3.06 -16.00 -1.37
CA LYS A 47 3.87 -17.08 -1.96
C LYS A 47 5.13 -16.56 -2.68
N GLY A 48 5.11 -15.33 -3.20
CA GLY A 48 6.22 -14.70 -3.92
C GLY A 48 7.20 -13.95 -3.01
N ASP A 49 6.88 -13.78 -1.73
CA ASP A 49 7.66 -12.95 -0.80
C ASP A 49 9.12 -13.44 -0.68
N SER A 50 9.34 -14.73 -0.44
CA SER A 50 10.71 -15.26 -0.32
C SER A 50 11.53 -15.08 -1.60
N ALA A 51 10.90 -15.20 -2.77
CA ALA A 51 11.57 -15.01 -4.06
C ALA A 51 11.93 -13.52 -4.30
N ARG A 52 11.03 -12.59 -3.98
CA ARG A 52 11.24 -11.13 -4.15
C ARG A 52 12.42 -10.60 -3.35
N TYR A 53 12.72 -11.20 -2.21
CA TYR A 53 13.78 -10.78 -1.31
C TYR A 53 15.02 -11.69 -1.35
N ALA A 54 15.04 -12.68 -2.25
CA ALA A 54 16.15 -13.60 -2.41
C ALA A 54 17.44 -12.84 -2.76
N GLY A 55 18.53 -13.16 -2.06
CA GLY A 55 19.85 -12.53 -2.26
C GLY A 55 20.05 -11.21 -1.52
N ALA A 56 19.03 -10.62 -0.89
CA ALA A 56 19.23 -9.45 -0.02
C ALA A 56 19.80 -9.88 1.36
N PRO A 57 20.85 -9.21 1.89
CA PRO A 57 21.48 -9.58 3.16
C PRO A 57 20.51 -9.68 4.35
N LEU A 58 19.53 -8.78 4.40
CA LEU A 58 18.51 -8.72 5.45
C LEU A 58 17.11 -8.96 4.89
N GLY A 59 16.99 -9.61 3.72
CA GLY A 59 15.72 -9.87 3.05
C GLY A 59 14.78 -10.83 3.78
N HIS A 60 15.30 -11.60 4.74
CA HIS A 60 14.49 -12.51 5.54
C HIS A 60 13.47 -11.73 6.41
N PRO A 61 12.19 -12.16 6.48
CA PRO A 61 11.13 -11.44 7.21
C PRO A 61 11.51 -11.07 8.66
N LEU A 62 12.14 -11.98 9.41
CA LEU A 62 12.57 -11.73 10.79
C LEU A 62 13.64 -10.64 10.93
N LEU A 63 14.39 -10.34 9.87
CA LEU A 63 15.43 -9.32 9.85
C LEU A 63 14.91 -7.99 9.29
N ARG A 64 14.17 -8.02 8.18
CA ARG A 64 13.65 -6.79 7.56
C ARG A 64 12.54 -6.13 8.36
N GLN A 65 11.61 -6.89 8.95
CA GLN A 65 10.43 -6.28 9.57
C GLN A 65 10.77 -5.32 10.73
N PRO A 66 11.69 -5.66 11.66
CA PRO A 66 12.17 -4.69 12.65
C PRO A 66 12.78 -3.41 12.04
N LEU A 67 13.49 -3.54 10.93
CA LEU A 67 14.12 -2.40 10.24
C LEU A 67 13.07 -1.51 9.56
N LEU A 68 12.09 -2.13 8.90
CA LEU A 68 10.95 -1.42 8.30
C LEU A 68 10.17 -0.64 9.36
N LEU A 69 9.93 -1.25 10.53
CA LEU A 69 9.30 -0.58 11.66
C LEU A 69 10.14 0.59 12.19
N GLY A 70 11.47 0.46 12.21
CA GLY A 70 12.38 1.53 12.61
C GLY A 70 12.36 2.74 11.67
N GLU A 71 12.19 2.53 10.36
CA GLU A 71 12.16 3.62 9.37
C GLU A 71 10.78 4.23 9.16
N ILE A 72 9.79 3.38 8.94
CA ILE A 72 8.43 3.75 8.57
C ILE A 72 7.60 4.09 9.82
N GLY A 73 7.93 3.47 10.97
CA GLY A 73 7.19 3.60 12.21
C GLY A 73 6.02 2.63 12.32
N LEU A 74 5.20 2.79 13.37
CA LEU A 74 3.99 1.99 13.58
C LEU A 74 2.95 2.15 12.46
N ASP A 75 3.09 3.20 11.65
CA ASP A 75 2.24 3.39 10.48
C ASP A 75 2.40 2.23 9.48
N HIS A 76 3.56 1.56 9.44
CA HIS A 76 3.78 0.31 8.68
C HIS A 76 2.78 -0.79 9.03
N LEU A 77 2.36 -0.86 10.31
CA LEU A 77 1.33 -1.81 10.78
C LEU A 77 -0.09 -1.25 10.62
N ARG A 78 -0.21 0.07 10.53
CA ARG A 78 -1.49 0.78 10.31
C ARG A 78 -1.79 1.01 8.83
N VAL A 79 -0.93 0.51 7.93
CA VAL A 79 -1.23 0.38 6.50
C VAL A 79 -2.29 -0.72 6.33
N GLY A 80 -3.48 -0.49 6.88
CA GLY A 80 -4.70 -1.11 6.39
C GLY A 80 -5.00 -0.49 5.03
N HIS A 81 -6.21 0.08 4.84
CA HIS A 81 -6.57 0.71 3.58
C HIS A 81 -5.72 1.95 3.20
N GLY A 82 -4.79 2.40 4.05
CA GLY A 82 -3.79 3.43 3.77
C GLY A 82 -4.29 4.88 3.68
N LEU A 83 -5.58 5.12 3.44
CA LEU A 83 -6.14 6.49 3.37
C LEU A 83 -5.95 7.34 4.64
N ALA A 84 -5.67 6.77 5.81
CA ALA A 84 -5.38 7.56 7.03
C ALA A 84 -3.87 7.84 7.22
N ALA A 85 -3.00 7.21 6.43
CA ALA A 85 -1.58 7.28 6.63
C ALA A 85 -1.00 8.65 6.23
N PRO A 86 0.01 9.15 6.97
CA PRO A 86 0.79 10.31 6.54
C PRO A 86 1.55 9.98 5.24
N LEU A 87 1.66 10.97 4.34
CA LEU A 87 2.38 10.76 3.08
C LEU A 87 3.81 10.27 3.30
N ASP A 88 4.53 10.78 4.30
CA ASP A 88 5.92 10.37 4.60
C ASP A 88 6.04 8.85 4.88
N SER A 89 5.03 8.27 5.53
CA SER A 89 4.97 6.82 5.74
C SER A 89 4.84 6.08 4.41
N GLN A 90 3.94 6.55 3.52
CA GLN A 90 3.79 6.01 2.16
C GLN A 90 5.08 6.12 1.34
N LEU A 91 5.78 7.25 1.40
CA LEU A 91 7.03 7.46 0.65
C LEU A 91 8.11 6.47 1.11
N LYS A 92 8.23 6.27 2.42
CA LYS A 92 9.16 5.30 3.00
C LYS A 92 8.75 3.88 2.65
N HIS A 93 7.47 3.51 2.76
CA HIS A 93 6.98 2.19 2.35
C HIS A 93 7.40 1.86 0.92
N LEU A 94 7.13 2.76 -0.03
CA LEU A 94 7.51 2.57 -1.43
C LEU A 94 9.03 2.52 -1.67
N ALA A 95 9.84 3.11 -0.78
CA ALA A 95 11.30 3.07 -0.88
C ALA A 95 11.95 1.83 -0.24
N PHE A 96 11.27 1.17 0.70
CA PHE A 96 11.83 0.10 1.54
C PHE A 96 11.13 -1.25 1.40
N VAL A 97 9.94 -1.29 0.82
CA VAL A 97 9.20 -2.53 0.54
C VAL A 97 9.21 -2.78 -0.96
N SER A 98 9.68 -3.97 -1.36
CA SER A 98 9.71 -4.40 -2.76
C SER A 98 8.34 -4.93 -3.20
N HIS A 99 7.87 -4.45 -4.34
CA HIS A 99 6.62 -4.86 -4.97
C HIS A 99 6.89 -5.63 -6.26
N GLU A 100 6.08 -6.65 -6.50
CA GLU A 100 6.02 -7.30 -7.81
C GLU A 100 5.21 -6.41 -8.76
N GLY A 101 5.79 -6.08 -9.92
CA GLY A 101 5.17 -5.14 -10.85
C GLY A 101 5.01 -3.72 -10.30
N MET A 102 3.99 -3.02 -10.80
CA MET A 102 3.67 -1.65 -10.38
C MET A 102 2.76 -1.67 -9.14
N PRO A 103 3.13 -1.02 -8.03
CA PRO A 103 2.31 -0.98 -6.81
C PRO A 103 1.16 0.03 -6.96
N VAL A 104 0.16 -0.33 -7.77
CA VAL A 104 -0.96 0.54 -8.14
C VAL A 104 -1.68 1.10 -6.91
N TYR A 105 -1.98 0.26 -5.92
CA TYR A 105 -2.64 0.69 -4.68
C TYR A 105 -1.88 1.82 -3.97
N ASP A 106 -0.58 1.65 -3.75
CA ASP A 106 0.26 2.64 -3.04
C ASP A 106 0.45 3.93 -3.84
N LEU A 107 0.60 3.82 -5.17
CA LEU A 107 0.69 5.00 -6.04
C LEU A 107 -0.61 5.80 -6.01
N GLN A 108 -1.75 5.12 -6.01
CA GLN A 108 -3.05 5.75 -5.86
C GLN A 108 -3.21 6.39 -4.48
N LEU A 109 -2.70 5.78 -3.40
CA LEU A 109 -2.65 6.43 -2.10
C LEU A 109 -1.83 7.72 -2.14
N CYS A 110 -0.66 7.73 -2.79
CA CYS A 110 0.13 8.95 -2.96
C CYS A 110 -0.68 10.05 -3.66
N GLN A 111 -1.46 9.73 -4.70
CA GLN A 111 -2.31 10.70 -5.40
C GLN A 111 -3.41 11.32 -4.54
N THR A 112 -3.79 10.69 -3.43
CA THR A 112 -4.74 11.29 -2.48
C THR A 112 -4.15 12.46 -1.68
N HIS A 113 -2.84 12.70 -1.79
CA HIS A 113 -2.17 13.83 -1.17
C HIS A 113 -1.85 14.90 -2.22
N PRO A 114 -1.92 16.20 -1.86
CA PRO A 114 -1.38 17.26 -2.70
C PRO A 114 0.07 16.99 -3.08
N ASP A 115 0.33 17.01 -4.38
CA ASP A 115 1.65 16.76 -4.99
C ASP A 115 2.28 15.42 -4.60
N GLY A 116 1.49 14.44 -4.16
CA GLY A 116 2.02 13.24 -3.52
C GLY A 116 2.96 12.41 -4.41
N LEU A 117 2.65 12.30 -5.70
CA LEU A 117 3.51 11.62 -6.69
C LEU A 117 4.81 12.38 -6.97
N GLU A 118 4.77 13.72 -7.02
CA GLU A 118 5.97 14.54 -7.23
C GLU A 118 6.89 14.51 -6.00
N ARG A 119 6.27 14.51 -4.81
CA ARG A 119 7.00 14.33 -3.55
C ARG A 119 7.61 12.93 -3.43
N LEU A 120 6.93 11.90 -3.93
CA LEU A 120 7.50 10.56 -4.04
C LEU A 120 8.72 10.55 -4.97
N ARG A 121 8.59 11.11 -6.17
CA ARG A 121 9.69 11.24 -7.13
C ARG A 121 10.91 11.90 -6.50
N THR A 122 10.72 13.07 -5.91
CA THR A 122 11.78 13.83 -5.22
C THR A 122 12.41 12.99 -4.11
N PHE A 123 11.59 12.36 -3.25
CA PHE A 123 12.08 11.53 -2.15
C PHE A 123 12.96 10.38 -2.65
N LEU A 124 12.54 9.64 -3.68
CA LEU A 124 13.30 8.51 -4.22
C LEU A 124 14.63 8.97 -4.83
N LEU A 125 14.61 10.05 -5.62
CA LEU A 125 15.81 10.65 -6.21
C LEU A 125 16.80 11.13 -5.14
N GLU A 126 16.32 11.75 -4.06
CA GLU A 126 17.16 12.18 -2.93
C GLU A 126 17.80 10.99 -2.20
N VAL A 127 17.04 9.90 -2.01
CA VAL A 127 17.55 8.65 -1.42
C VAL A 127 18.65 8.09 -2.31
N ASP A 128 18.41 7.97 -3.61
CA ASP A 128 19.40 7.45 -4.56
C ASP A 128 20.65 8.31 -4.65
N ALA A 129 20.50 9.63 -4.69
CA ALA A 129 21.62 10.57 -4.66
C ALA A 129 22.38 10.52 -3.32
N GLY A 130 21.72 10.13 -2.22
CA GLY A 130 22.31 10.22 -0.89
C GLY A 130 22.54 11.69 -0.47
N ALA A 131 21.60 12.57 -0.84
CA ALA A 131 21.74 14.02 -0.73
C ALA A 131 22.05 14.53 0.70
N THR A 132 21.59 13.81 1.72
CA THR A 132 21.84 14.10 3.14
C THR A 132 22.37 12.87 3.88
N ALA A 133 22.87 13.05 5.11
CA ALA A 133 23.26 11.92 5.96
C ALA A 133 22.10 10.95 6.20
N ALA A 134 20.88 11.47 6.40
CA ALA A 134 19.68 10.67 6.52
C ALA A 134 19.40 9.88 5.23
N ARG A 135 19.50 10.51 4.05
CA ARG A 135 19.30 9.85 2.75
C ARG A 135 20.36 8.78 2.47
N ARG A 136 21.62 9.01 2.83
CA ARG A 136 22.69 7.98 2.73
C ARG A 136 22.40 6.77 3.61
N ARG A 137 21.92 6.99 4.84
CA ARG A 137 21.51 5.92 5.75
C ARG A 137 20.34 5.13 5.15
N GLN A 138 19.33 5.81 4.64
CA GLN A 138 18.17 5.20 3.98
C GLN A 138 18.57 4.37 2.76
N ARG A 139 19.43 4.91 1.89
CA ARG A 139 19.96 4.19 0.73
C ARG A 139 20.66 2.90 1.12
N ARG A 140 21.58 2.98 2.10
CA ARG A 140 22.30 1.80 2.62
C ARG A 140 21.35 0.75 3.16
N LEU A 141 20.37 1.17 3.97
CA LEU A 141 19.40 0.26 4.56
C LEU A 141 18.52 -0.41 3.50
N ALA A 142 18.05 0.35 2.50
CA ALA A 142 17.27 -0.20 1.40
C ALA A 142 18.06 -1.25 0.62
N SER A 143 19.36 -1.02 0.36
CA SER A 143 20.24 -2.02 -0.29
C SER A 143 20.50 -3.28 0.53
N LEU A 144 20.25 -3.27 1.84
CA LEU A 144 20.31 -4.47 2.67
C LEU A 144 19.01 -5.27 2.64
N ILE A 145 17.88 -4.60 2.34
CA ILE A 145 16.55 -5.21 2.40
C ILE A 145 16.08 -5.64 1.01
N ILE A 146 16.23 -4.80 0.00
CA ILE A 146 15.72 -5.03 -1.36
C ILE A 146 16.87 -5.46 -2.28
N PRO A 147 16.75 -6.60 -2.98
CA PRO A 147 17.69 -6.96 -4.04
C PRO A 147 17.72 -5.88 -5.12
N ASP A 148 18.90 -5.35 -5.41
CA ASP A 148 19.10 -4.20 -6.31
C ASP A 148 18.09 -3.06 -6.08
N ALA A 149 18.14 -2.48 -4.87
CA ALA A 149 17.26 -1.40 -4.47
C ALA A 149 17.32 -0.17 -5.41
N GLY A 150 18.44 0.03 -6.11
CA GLY A 150 18.61 1.11 -7.10
C GLY A 150 17.77 0.85 -8.35
N ALA A 151 17.90 -0.34 -8.96
CA ALA A 151 17.07 -0.71 -10.10
C ALA A 151 15.58 -0.74 -9.74
N TYR A 152 15.22 -1.16 -8.52
CA TYR A 152 13.83 -1.10 -8.06
C TYR A 152 13.29 0.34 -8.03
N ARG A 153 14.02 1.30 -7.46
CA ARG A 153 13.60 2.71 -7.44
C ARG A 153 13.59 3.35 -8.82
N ALA A 154 14.51 2.97 -9.70
CA ALA A 154 14.53 3.42 -11.09
C ALA A 154 13.20 3.12 -11.82
N ARG A 155 12.55 1.98 -11.54
CA ARG A 155 11.22 1.66 -12.11
C ARG A 155 10.16 2.72 -11.81
N PHE A 156 10.29 3.44 -10.69
CA PHE A 156 9.40 4.55 -10.35
C PHE A 156 9.76 5.83 -11.08
N THR A 157 11.05 6.17 -11.08
CA THR A 157 11.53 7.51 -11.45
C THR A 157 11.93 7.64 -12.91
N ASP A 158 12.24 6.56 -13.59
CA ASP A 158 12.60 6.59 -15.01
C ASP A 158 11.46 7.19 -15.85
N ARG A 159 11.82 7.73 -17.02
CA ARG A 159 10.84 8.31 -17.94
C ARG A 159 9.87 7.24 -18.42
N GLY A 160 8.57 7.48 -18.23
CA GLY A 160 7.52 6.49 -18.49
C GLY A 160 7.44 5.38 -17.42
N GLY A 161 8.17 5.54 -16.32
CA GLY A 161 8.12 4.67 -15.15
C GLY A 161 6.82 4.80 -14.37
N TYR A 162 6.74 4.12 -13.23
CA TYR A 162 5.50 3.98 -12.47
C TYR A 162 4.88 5.32 -12.05
N ILE A 163 5.70 6.32 -11.71
CA ILE A 163 5.18 7.63 -11.32
C ILE A 163 4.54 8.34 -12.52
N ASP A 164 5.18 8.32 -13.69
CA ASP A 164 4.62 8.95 -14.91
C ASP A 164 3.31 8.29 -15.33
N ARG A 165 3.26 6.95 -15.27
CA ARG A 165 2.04 6.18 -15.55
C ARG A 165 0.93 6.49 -14.56
N ALA A 166 1.25 6.57 -13.26
CA ALA A 166 0.28 6.95 -12.24
C ALA A 166 -0.24 8.39 -12.45
N VAL A 167 0.62 9.35 -12.80
CA VAL A 167 0.20 10.72 -13.16
C VAL A 167 -0.80 10.71 -14.32
N ALA A 168 -0.59 9.84 -15.31
CA ALA A 168 -1.50 9.65 -16.44
C ALA A 168 -2.75 8.81 -16.12
N PHE A 169 -2.86 8.27 -14.90
CA PHE A 169 -3.90 7.30 -14.50
C PHE A 169 -3.90 6.03 -15.38
N ASP A 170 -2.74 5.69 -15.95
CA ASP A 170 -2.50 4.46 -16.68
C ASP A 170 -2.02 3.38 -15.71
N TYR A 171 -2.94 2.51 -15.29
CA TYR A 171 -2.64 1.39 -14.40
C TYR A 171 -2.72 0.09 -15.18
N PRO A 172 -1.70 -0.78 -15.10
CA PRO A 172 -1.79 -2.11 -15.68
C PRO A 172 -2.91 -2.91 -15.00
N ALA A 173 -3.45 -3.89 -15.72
CA ALA A 173 -4.31 -4.90 -15.11
C ALA A 173 -3.55 -5.60 -13.96
N PRO A 174 -4.26 -5.97 -12.88
CA PRO A 174 -3.61 -6.63 -11.75
C PRO A 174 -3.09 -8.00 -12.16
N ASP A 175 -1.76 -8.12 -12.22
CA ASP A 175 -1.03 -9.36 -12.48
C ASP A 175 -0.49 -9.90 -11.16
N VAL A 176 -1.38 -10.23 -10.23
CA VAL A 176 -1.01 -10.72 -8.90
C VAL A 176 -1.85 -11.92 -8.51
N ASP A 177 -1.31 -13.13 -8.74
CA ASP A 177 -1.93 -14.41 -8.36
C ASP A 177 -2.16 -14.59 -6.84
N PHE A 178 -1.58 -13.69 -6.04
CA PHE A 178 -1.52 -13.77 -4.59
C PHE A 178 -2.43 -12.78 -3.85
N LEU A 179 -2.96 -11.76 -4.52
CA LEU A 179 -3.82 -10.74 -3.94
C LEU A 179 -5.19 -10.80 -4.60
N ARG A 180 -6.27 -10.61 -3.83
CA ARG A 180 -7.60 -10.54 -4.41
C ARG A 180 -7.71 -9.32 -5.34
N PRO A 181 -8.40 -9.41 -6.49
CA PRO A 181 -8.46 -8.32 -7.47
C PRO A 181 -8.99 -7.00 -6.90
N GLU A 182 -9.88 -7.04 -5.90
CA GLU A 182 -10.38 -5.83 -5.23
C GLU A 182 -9.32 -5.09 -4.41
N PHE A 183 -8.22 -5.74 -4.02
CA PHE A 183 -7.17 -5.13 -3.22
C PHE A 183 -5.97 -4.69 -4.06
N SER A 184 -6.00 -4.93 -5.37
CA SER A 184 -4.89 -4.57 -6.27
C SER A 184 -4.80 -3.08 -6.56
N SER A 185 -5.89 -2.34 -6.36
CA SER A 185 -5.96 -0.89 -6.52
C SER A 185 -6.87 -0.27 -5.45
N LEU A 186 -6.60 0.97 -5.09
CA LEU A 186 -7.42 1.75 -4.17
C LEU A 186 -8.83 1.97 -4.75
N THR A 187 -8.94 2.15 -6.07
CA THR A 187 -10.22 2.36 -6.73
C THR A 187 -11.10 1.11 -6.65
N HIS A 188 -10.56 -0.07 -6.93
CA HIS A 188 -11.30 -1.33 -6.75
C HIS A 188 -11.65 -1.58 -5.28
N PHE A 189 -10.76 -1.24 -4.36
CA PHE A 189 -11.02 -1.39 -2.94
C PHE A 189 -12.19 -0.50 -2.48
N VAL A 190 -12.23 0.74 -2.95
CA VAL A 190 -13.33 1.67 -2.68
C VAL A 190 -14.65 1.13 -3.24
N ASP A 191 -14.67 0.65 -4.48
CA ASP A 191 -15.87 0.08 -5.08
C ASP A 191 -16.33 -1.19 -4.34
N TYR A 192 -15.40 -2.07 -3.98
CA TYR A 192 -15.66 -3.22 -3.12
C TYR A 192 -16.33 -2.82 -1.80
N CYS A 193 -15.81 -1.79 -1.13
CA CYS A 193 -16.40 -1.29 0.12
C CYS A 193 -17.83 -0.78 -0.08
N LEU A 194 -18.09 -0.07 -1.18
CA LEU A 194 -19.40 0.47 -1.52
C LEU A 194 -20.42 -0.61 -1.91
N GLU A 195 -19.97 -1.67 -2.56
CA GLU A 195 -20.82 -2.77 -3.04
C GLU A 195 -21.12 -3.78 -1.94
N ARG A 196 -20.14 -4.07 -1.08
CA ARG A 196 -20.20 -5.22 -0.17
C ARG A 196 -20.79 -4.90 1.19
N PHE A 197 -20.63 -3.67 1.67
CA PHE A 197 -20.96 -3.30 3.05
C PHE A 197 -22.04 -2.23 3.13
N ASP A 198 -22.93 -2.39 4.11
CA ASP A 198 -23.91 -1.37 4.44
C ASP A 198 -23.24 -0.08 4.93
N PRO A 199 -23.80 1.10 4.62
CA PRO A 199 -23.21 2.38 5.03
C PRO A 199 -23.30 2.63 6.54
N ARG A 200 -24.12 1.87 7.28
CA ARG A 200 -24.36 2.01 8.72
C ARG A 200 -24.22 0.66 9.44
N PRO A 201 -23.69 0.64 10.68
CA PRO A 201 -23.54 -0.60 11.46
C PRO A 201 -24.87 -1.23 11.91
N ALA A 202 -25.97 -0.47 11.89
CA ALA A 202 -27.22 -0.78 12.59
C ALA A 202 -28.05 -1.97 12.03
N GLY A 203 -27.56 -2.71 11.05
CA GLY A 203 -28.27 -3.85 10.44
C GLY A 203 -27.67 -5.23 10.70
N THR A 204 -26.46 -5.31 11.28
CA THR A 204 -25.73 -6.58 11.39
C THR A 204 -25.66 -7.08 12.83
N PRO A 205 -26.17 -8.29 13.15
CA PRO A 205 -26.02 -8.89 14.46
C PRO A 205 -24.55 -9.07 14.88
N LEU A 206 -24.23 -8.81 16.15
CA LEU A 206 -22.87 -8.91 16.72
C LEU A 206 -22.17 -10.25 16.43
N TRP A 207 -22.90 -11.36 16.48
CA TRP A 207 -22.34 -12.69 16.21
C TRP A 207 -21.82 -12.84 14.78
N ARG A 208 -22.41 -12.12 13.79
CA ARG A 208 -21.90 -12.12 12.42
C ARG A 208 -20.54 -11.45 12.33
N HIS A 209 -20.30 -10.39 13.10
CA HIS A 209 -18.98 -9.75 13.17
C HIS A 209 -17.94 -10.68 13.80
N VAL A 210 -18.28 -11.39 14.88
CA VAL A 210 -17.37 -12.36 15.52
C VAL A 210 -17.06 -13.54 14.58
N ALA A 211 -18.08 -14.13 13.96
CA ALA A 211 -17.90 -15.21 13.00
C ALA A 211 -17.05 -14.75 11.79
N HIS A 212 -17.28 -13.53 11.31
CA HIS A 212 -16.51 -12.94 10.23
C HIS A 212 -15.05 -12.71 10.62
N LEU A 213 -14.75 -12.20 11.82
CA LEU A 213 -13.38 -12.05 12.31
C LEU A 213 -12.66 -13.40 12.46
N ALA A 214 -13.36 -14.45 12.91
CA ALA A 214 -12.82 -15.81 12.98
C ALA A 214 -12.56 -16.40 11.58
N ASP A 215 -13.42 -16.10 10.61
CA ASP A 215 -13.21 -16.46 9.21
C ASP A 215 -11.98 -15.77 8.64
N LEU A 216 -11.85 -14.45 8.85
CA LEU A 216 -10.74 -13.63 8.37
C LEU A 216 -9.39 -14.07 8.93
N SER A 217 -9.31 -14.38 10.24
CA SER A 217 -8.05 -14.78 10.89
C SER A 217 -7.47 -16.08 10.32
N THR A 218 -8.31 -16.93 9.75
CA THR A 218 -7.93 -18.23 9.19
C THR A 218 -7.94 -18.25 7.66
N ARG A 219 -8.48 -17.22 7.00
CA ARG A 219 -8.71 -17.20 5.54
C ARG A 219 -7.43 -17.39 4.74
N ARG A 220 -6.42 -16.57 5.02
CA ARG A 220 -5.15 -16.61 4.27
C ARG A 220 -4.44 -17.96 4.42
N LEU A 221 -4.51 -18.57 5.61
CA LEU A 221 -3.98 -19.91 5.84
C LEU A 221 -4.73 -20.97 5.01
N ARG A 222 -6.06 -20.88 4.90
CA ARG A 222 -6.85 -21.79 4.05
C ARG A 222 -6.55 -21.64 2.57
N GLU A 223 -6.42 -20.40 2.07
CA GLU A 223 -6.06 -20.13 0.67
C GLU A 223 -4.68 -20.67 0.31
N LEU A 224 -3.73 -20.61 1.25
CA LEU A 224 -2.39 -21.17 1.08
C LEU A 224 -2.39 -22.71 1.17
N ALA A 225 -3.30 -23.33 1.91
CA ALA A 225 -3.39 -24.78 2.08
C ALA A 225 -4.11 -25.52 0.94
N ILE A 226 -4.97 -24.83 0.18
CA ILE A 226 -5.78 -25.41 -0.91
C ILE A 226 -5.03 -25.43 -2.26
N ARG A 227 -3.82 -24.85 -2.33
CA ARG A 227 -2.99 -24.75 -3.55
C ARG A 227 -1.60 -25.30 -3.33
#